data_AF-A0A098FZX6-F1
#
_entry.id   AF-A0A098FZX6-F1
#
_cell.length_a   1.000
_cell.length_b   1.000
_cell.length_c   1.000
_cell.angle_alpha   90.00
_cell.angle_beta   90.00
_cell.angle_gamma   90.00
#
_symmetry.space_group_name_H-M   'P 1'
#
loop_
_entity.id
_entity.type
_entity.pdbx_description
1 polymer ?
#
loop_
_entity_poly.entity_id
_entity_poly.type
_entity_poly.pdbx_seq_one_letter_code
_entity_poly.pdbx_strand_id
1 'polypeptide(L)'
;MLVQSILKFIEDLTKFKNLPSTDVRILDSLRSRIGYRPKDEQLADTDLQFLLDCFYIRWEETIDTEYDYMLNPGVINQRWIAFAKELAPFTDKNYLQILLPTVTNTVDFNNLTALTETVRLQNFYLGHANRVLYRKRGLCEHLIDKNYALSTCRELRSSKLSALSIKELSRLQYCKQENGEFSVDGEFFIDFADFLRQKVFTRLQDQGVMPLDLLPHLLILIEQYHTLKDNNESYSLFRQSVDNFFKCIYKHKLEDINYFYGIEIPYKGKIFYLLDFLIVIHKADSYVLDEHFNALMEWLYTYNSALKVINVKLEPLYKNLLARDKNESSDDESGDSLLNHCLNFLLSLLTASFDFIFFTGKTISFWDISKSVFSEANEMFSLLAPALANNQPSQLVTHYQKVMEQYVIPGRADSSINTWFTRYQNVHDWYVCAESNTLSKIGVNWYEPELITHALLKYKQSAPQIMSQINKFLDELVHTYTQDSSELHKRLRINILFASFIKELPSQEQRYLHLLLQLYQKHDMQNNFFNNCVHHIAHRLSQMGTAKDGGAIQFFSDMRRVDVAKLNISTVGVAHLNTIIDAFKSKLYSPDFTVEPKLADKMMTYLRSISRPILTTKEHEDAKSNANALDYLGAPT
;
A
#
# COMPACT_ATOMS: atom_id res chain seq x y z
N MET A 1 -13.80 -46.51 21.29
CA MET A 1 -15.21 -46.15 21.02
C MET A 1 -15.90 -47.35 20.38
N LEU A 2 -17.22 -47.53 20.58
CA LEU A 2 -17.98 -48.62 19.96
C LEU A 2 -18.59 -48.18 18.62
N VAL A 3 -18.74 -49.12 17.69
CA VAL A 3 -19.48 -48.91 16.42
C VAL A 3 -20.89 -48.38 16.67
N GLN A 4 -21.55 -48.84 17.74
CA GLN A 4 -22.88 -48.37 18.15
C GLN A 4 -22.99 -46.84 18.24
N SER A 5 -21.97 -46.17 18.77
CA SER A 5 -21.97 -44.71 18.94
C SER A 5 -22.04 -43.97 17.60
N ILE A 6 -21.36 -44.48 16.57
CA ILE A 6 -21.38 -43.90 15.23
C ILE A 6 -22.74 -44.15 14.57
N LEU A 7 -23.29 -45.36 14.70
CA LEU A 7 -24.61 -45.67 14.17
C LEU A 7 -25.70 -44.77 14.78
N LYS A 8 -25.62 -44.49 16.08
CA LYS A 8 -26.50 -43.54 16.76
C LYS A 8 -26.33 -42.12 16.23
N PHE A 9 -25.09 -41.67 16.02
CA PHE A 9 -24.81 -40.36 15.44
C PHE A 9 -25.41 -40.21 14.02
N ILE A 10 -25.24 -41.23 13.18
CA ILE A 10 -25.85 -41.27 11.83
C ILE A 10 -27.37 -41.19 11.93
N GLU A 11 -27.98 -42.02 12.77
CA GLU A 11 -29.44 -42.03 12.96
C GLU A 11 -29.96 -40.66 13.41
N ASP A 12 -29.29 -40.04 14.38
CA ASP A 12 -29.67 -38.74 14.92
C ASP A 12 -29.61 -37.62 13.88
N LEU A 13 -28.57 -37.59 13.03
CA LEU A 13 -28.49 -36.58 11.96
C LEU A 13 -29.49 -36.84 10.84
N THR A 14 -29.81 -38.10 10.52
CA THR A 14 -30.73 -38.42 9.41
C THR A 14 -32.19 -38.05 9.68
N LYS A 15 -32.52 -37.70 10.93
CA LYS A 15 -33.84 -37.18 11.33
C LYS A 15 -34.09 -35.74 10.85
N PHE A 16 -33.05 -34.99 10.48
CA PHE A 16 -33.19 -33.62 9.99
C PHE A 16 -33.53 -33.59 8.50
N LYS A 17 -34.57 -32.83 8.11
CA LYS A 17 -35.03 -32.72 6.72
C LYS A 17 -34.08 -31.94 5.81
N ASN A 18 -33.39 -30.94 6.36
CA ASN A 18 -32.51 -30.03 5.63
C ASN A 18 -31.10 -30.13 6.22
N LEU A 19 -30.32 -31.11 5.75
CA LEU A 19 -28.90 -31.23 6.08
C LEU A 19 -28.05 -30.49 5.03
N PRO A 20 -26.90 -29.92 5.41
CA PRO A 20 -25.88 -29.49 4.46
C PRO A 20 -25.51 -30.64 3.51
N SER A 21 -25.25 -30.32 2.23
CA SER A 21 -24.78 -31.31 1.25
C SER A 21 -23.51 -32.05 1.72
N THR A 22 -22.62 -31.32 2.41
CA THR A 22 -21.44 -31.86 3.08
C THR A 22 -21.78 -32.95 4.09
N ASP A 23 -22.75 -32.69 4.97
CA ASP A 23 -23.14 -33.61 6.03
C ASP A 23 -23.78 -34.86 5.42
N VAL A 24 -24.60 -34.73 4.37
CA VAL A 24 -25.17 -35.87 3.64
C VAL A 24 -24.06 -36.76 3.07
N ARG A 25 -23.09 -36.17 2.35
CA ARG A 25 -21.96 -36.91 1.77
C ARG A 25 -21.12 -37.63 2.82
N ILE A 26 -20.89 -37.00 3.97
CA ILE A 26 -20.16 -37.61 5.09
C ILE A 26 -20.96 -38.76 5.69
N LEU A 27 -22.27 -38.59 5.91
CA LEU A 27 -23.14 -39.64 6.44
C LEU A 27 -23.19 -40.87 5.53
N ASP A 28 -23.24 -40.69 4.22
CA ASP A 28 -23.20 -41.79 3.25
C ASP A 28 -21.85 -42.52 3.30
N SER A 29 -20.76 -41.78 3.44
CA SER A 29 -19.41 -42.35 3.60
C SER A 29 -19.29 -43.14 4.90
N LEU A 30 -19.84 -42.63 6.01
CA LEU A 30 -19.88 -43.31 7.30
C LEU A 30 -20.72 -44.60 7.25
N ARG A 31 -21.89 -44.55 6.60
CA ARG A 31 -22.77 -45.71 6.40
C ARG A 31 -22.10 -46.80 5.58
N SER A 32 -21.44 -46.43 4.49
CA SER A 32 -20.72 -47.38 3.63
C SER A 32 -19.61 -48.11 4.40
N ARG A 33 -18.87 -47.38 5.24
CA ARG A 33 -17.75 -47.95 6.00
C ARG A 33 -18.15 -48.76 7.23
N ILE A 34 -19.20 -48.34 7.95
CA ILE A 34 -19.49 -48.82 9.31
C ILE A 34 -20.89 -49.46 9.43
N GLY A 35 -21.78 -49.25 8.47
CA GLY A 35 -23.20 -49.64 8.56
C GLY A 35 -23.49 -51.12 8.75
N TYR A 36 -22.60 -52.00 8.28
CA TYR A 36 -22.75 -53.47 8.38
C TYR A 36 -21.95 -54.10 9.52
N ARG A 37 -21.22 -53.29 10.30
CA ARG A 37 -20.36 -53.77 11.38
C ARG A 37 -21.16 -54.06 12.65
N PRO A 38 -20.78 -55.07 13.47
CA PRO A 38 -21.42 -55.35 14.75
C PRO A 38 -21.40 -54.14 15.70
N LYS A 39 -22.52 -53.89 16.39
CA LYS A 39 -22.66 -52.72 17.29
C LYS A 39 -21.64 -52.68 18.42
N ASP A 40 -21.29 -53.86 18.95
CA ASP A 40 -20.38 -54.03 20.09
C ASP A 40 -18.90 -54.07 19.67
N GLU A 41 -18.61 -53.92 18.37
CA GLU A 41 -17.24 -53.87 17.86
C GLU A 41 -16.54 -52.57 18.29
N GLN A 42 -15.30 -52.67 18.76
CA GLN A 42 -14.45 -51.51 19.02
C GLN A 42 -13.86 -50.95 17.72
N LEU A 43 -13.78 -49.63 17.62
CA LEU A 43 -13.12 -48.98 16.48
C LEU A 43 -11.61 -49.24 16.49
N ALA A 44 -11.07 -49.49 15.29
CA ALA A 44 -9.63 -49.53 15.07
C ALA A 44 -9.07 -48.12 14.82
N ASP A 45 -7.75 -47.95 14.90
CA ASP A 45 -7.08 -46.65 14.65
C ASP A 45 -7.38 -46.10 13.25
N THR A 46 -7.52 -46.97 12.25
CA THR A 46 -7.89 -46.59 10.88
C THR A 46 -9.30 -46.01 10.78
N ASP A 47 -10.20 -46.42 11.67
CA ASP A 47 -11.55 -45.87 11.77
C ASP A 47 -11.55 -44.54 12.51
N LEU A 48 -10.76 -44.42 13.58
CA LEU A 48 -10.57 -43.16 14.29
C LEU A 48 -9.99 -42.09 13.36
N GLN A 49 -8.97 -42.43 12.55
CA GLN A 49 -8.41 -41.51 11.56
C GLN A 49 -9.46 -41.09 10.52
N PHE A 50 -10.26 -42.04 10.01
CA PHE A 50 -11.33 -41.73 9.06
C PHE A 50 -12.40 -40.78 9.65
N LEU A 51 -12.75 -40.94 10.92
CA LEU A 51 -13.65 -40.01 11.61
C LEU A 51 -13.03 -38.61 11.70
N LEU A 52 -11.74 -38.52 12.03
CA LEU A 52 -11.03 -37.23 12.05
C LEU A 52 -11.00 -36.58 10.67
N ASP A 53 -10.84 -37.35 9.59
CA ASP A 53 -10.89 -36.86 8.22
C ASP A 53 -12.29 -36.33 7.85
N CYS A 54 -13.35 -36.98 8.34
CA CYS A 54 -14.72 -36.50 8.18
C CYS A 54 -14.95 -35.14 8.86
N PHE A 55 -14.42 -34.96 10.08
CA PHE A 55 -14.45 -33.65 10.75
C PHE A 55 -13.64 -32.59 9.98
N TYR A 56 -12.49 -32.96 9.44
CA TYR A 56 -11.67 -32.06 8.60
C TYR A 56 -12.43 -31.58 7.37
N ILE A 57 -13.02 -32.51 6.61
CA ILE A 57 -13.81 -32.21 5.40
C ILE A 57 -14.97 -31.28 5.76
N ARG A 58 -15.69 -31.58 6.84
CA ARG A 58 -16.80 -30.73 7.27
C ARG A 58 -16.32 -29.33 7.64
N TRP A 59 -15.24 -29.22 8.40
CA TRP A 59 -14.72 -27.92 8.83
C TRP A 59 -14.35 -27.01 7.66
N GLU A 60 -13.63 -27.54 6.67
CA GLU A 60 -13.23 -26.79 5.47
C GLU A 60 -14.42 -26.25 4.66
N GLU A 61 -15.54 -26.97 4.64
CA GLU A 61 -16.74 -26.56 3.89
C GLU A 61 -17.72 -25.73 4.71
N THR A 62 -17.61 -25.70 6.05
CA THR A 62 -18.57 -25.02 6.93
C THR A 62 -18.03 -23.78 7.65
N ILE A 63 -16.71 -23.60 7.70
CA ILE A 63 -16.08 -22.39 8.25
C ILE A 63 -16.64 -21.11 7.60
N ASP A 64 -16.91 -20.09 8.43
CA ASP A 64 -17.47 -18.80 8.00
C ASP A 64 -18.85 -18.89 7.29
N THR A 65 -19.53 -20.04 7.37
CA THR A 65 -20.91 -20.25 6.85
C THR A 65 -21.94 -20.27 7.98
N GLU A 66 -23.23 -20.48 7.64
CA GLU A 66 -24.28 -20.67 8.65
C GLU A 66 -24.12 -21.95 9.50
N TYR A 67 -23.27 -22.89 9.08
CA TYR A 67 -22.97 -24.14 9.78
C TYR A 67 -21.65 -24.09 10.57
N ASP A 68 -21.00 -22.93 10.67
CA ASP A 68 -19.82 -22.73 11.51
C ASP A 68 -20.17 -22.90 13.00
N TYR A 69 -19.41 -23.75 13.71
CA TYR A 69 -19.62 -24.06 15.12
C TYR A 69 -19.49 -22.85 16.06
N MET A 70 -18.69 -21.85 15.69
CA MET A 70 -18.47 -20.64 16.47
C MET A 70 -19.54 -19.57 16.21
N LEU A 71 -20.16 -19.58 15.02
CA LEU A 71 -21.15 -18.56 14.63
C LEU A 71 -22.59 -18.98 14.96
N ASN A 72 -22.90 -20.27 14.89
CA ASN A 72 -24.26 -20.78 15.02
C ASN A 72 -24.36 -22.02 15.94
N PRO A 73 -25.04 -21.93 17.11
CA PRO A 73 -25.30 -23.06 18.00
C PRO A 73 -26.39 -24.03 17.52
N GLY A 74 -26.75 -24.03 16.23
CA GLY A 74 -27.85 -24.82 15.68
C GLY A 74 -27.80 -26.31 16.03
N VAL A 75 -28.97 -26.96 16.00
CA VAL A 75 -29.14 -28.35 16.48
C VAL A 75 -28.22 -29.35 15.76
N ILE A 76 -27.98 -29.16 14.45
CA ILE A 76 -27.03 -29.98 13.68
C ILE A 76 -25.61 -29.86 14.25
N ASN A 77 -25.15 -28.63 14.50
CA ASN A 77 -23.83 -28.37 15.10
C ASN A 77 -23.73 -28.99 16.50
N GLN A 78 -24.79 -28.97 17.30
CA GLN A 78 -24.80 -29.61 18.63
C GLN A 78 -24.57 -31.13 18.55
N ARG A 79 -25.08 -31.81 17.51
CA ARG A 79 -24.84 -33.25 17.30
C ARG A 79 -23.38 -33.53 16.97
N TRP A 80 -22.78 -32.72 16.08
CA TRP A 80 -21.35 -32.81 15.76
C TRP A 80 -20.47 -32.53 16.99
N ILE A 81 -20.81 -31.53 17.80
CA ILE A 81 -20.08 -31.19 19.03
C ILE A 81 -20.16 -32.33 20.05
N ALA A 82 -21.34 -32.92 20.25
CA ALA A 82 -21.51 -34.06 21.14
C ALA A 82 -20.68 -35.26 20.68
N PHE A 83 -20.71 -35.55 19.37
CA PHE A 83 -19.93 -36.63 18.78
C PHE A 83 -18.41 -36.41 18.92
N ALA A 84 -17.92 -35.18 18.72
CA ALA A 84 -16.50 -34.86 18.93
C ALA A 84 -16.07 -35.05 20.39
N LYS A 85 -16.93 -34.71 21.35
CA LYS A 85 -16.65 -34.93 22.79
C LYS A 85 -16.60 -36.42 23.14
N GLU A 86 -17.43 -37.24 22.52
CA GLU A 86 -17.42 -38.70 22.69
C GLU A 86 -16.18 -39.33 22.04
N LEU A 87 -15.72 -38.78 20.91
CA LEU A 87 -14.54 -39.25 20.19
C LEU A 87 -13.22 -38.89 20.90
N ALA A 88 -13.15 -37.71 21.54
CA ALA A 88 -11.91 -37.15 22.10
C ALA A 88 -11.12 -38.10 23.02
N PRO A 89 -11.71 -38.86 23.97
CA PRO A 89 -10.98 -39.78 24.85
C PRO A 89 -10.25 -40.92 24.12
N PHE A 90 -10.62 -41.18 22.86
CA PHE A 90 -10.01 -42.22 22.03
C PHE A 90 -8.97 -41.67 21.06
N THR A 91 -8.58 -40.40 21.20
CA THR A 91 -7.62 -39.72 20.33
C THR A 91 -6.64 -38.90 21.16
N ASP A 92 -5.50 -38.52 20.59
CA ASP A 92 -4.57 -37.56 21.21
C ASP A 92 -5.02 -36.09 21.08
N LYS A 93 -6.25 -35.86 20.60
CA LYS A 93 -6.80 -34.53 20.33
C LYS A 93 -7.92 -34.20 21.31
N ASN A 94 -7.96 -32.95 21.76
CA ASN A 94 -9.14 -32.46 22.48
C ASN A 94 -10.31 -32.24 21.51
N TYR A 95 -11.54 -32.15 22.03
CA TYR A 95 -12.73 -32.01 21.18
C TYR A 95 -12.73 -30.73 20.33
N LEU A 96 -12.06 -29.65 20.76
CA LEU A 96 -11.90 -28.42 19.95
C LEU A 96 -11.00 -28.69 18.74
N GLN A 97 -9.92 -29.44 18.91
CA GLN A 97 -9.01 -29.84 17.82
C GLN A 97 -9.61 -30.92 16.91
N ILE A 98 -10.65 -31.62 17.36
CA ILE A 98 -11.46 -32.50 16.51
C ILE A 98 -12.43 -31.66 15.67
N LEU A 99 -13.15 -30.72 16.29
CA LEU A 99 -14.11 -29.86 15.58
C LEU A 99 -13.45 -28.83 14.67
N LEU A 100 -12.28 -28.34 15.06
CA LEU A 100 -11.51 -27.31 14.36
C LEU A 100 -10.11 -27.87 14.08
N PRO A 101 -9.94 -28.79 13.11
CA PRO A 101 -8.67 -29.50 12.91
C PRO A 101 -7.47 -28.62 12.52
N THR A 102 -7.73 -27.40 12.10
CA THR A 102 -6.73 -26.38 11.76
C THR A 102 -6.14 -25.69 13.00
N VAL A 103 -6.78 -25.79 14.17
CA VAL A 103 -6.37 -25.14 15.42
C VAL A 103 -5.19 -25.88 16.05
N THR A 104 -4.13 -25.13 16.38
CA THR A 104 -2.88 -25.68 16.93
C THR A 104 -2.62 -25.30 18.38
N ASN A 105 -3.25 -24.24 18.90
CA ASN A 105 -3.05 -23.78 20.27
C ASN A 105 -4.00 -24.45 21.27
N THR A 106 -3.54 -24.55 22.52
CA THR A 106 -4.34 -25.06 23.67
C THR A 106 -4.63 -23.97 24.70
N VAL A 107 -3.95 -22.83 24.59
CA VAL A 107 -4.11 -21.64 25.43
C VAL A 107 -4.40 -20.42 24.56
N ASP A 108 -5.19 -19.49 25.08
CA ASP A 108 -5.45 -18.20 24.43
C ASP A 108 -4.21 -17.32 24.51
N PHE A 109 -3.74 -16.79 23.38
CA PHE A 109 -2.52 -15.98 23.34
C PHE A 109 -2.70 -14.57 23.89
N ASN A 110 -3.93 -14.08 24.05
CA ASN A 110 -4.20 -12.75 24.58
C ASN A 110 -4.04 -12.68 26.10
N ASN A 111 -4.43 -13.73 26.83
CA ASN A 111 -4.45 -13.73 28.30
C ASN A 111 -3.84 -15.02 28.92
N LEU A 112 -3.26 -15.92 28.11
CA LEU A 112 -2.56 -17.14 28.51
C LEU A 112 -3.39 -18.20 29.24
N THR A 113 -4.70 -18.04 29.28
CA THR A 113 -5.64 -18.98 29.91
C THR A 113 -5.92 -20.19 29.02
N ALA A 114 -6.39 -21.29 29.63
CA ALA A 114 -6.68 -22.50 28.87
C ALA A 114 -7.95 -22.33 28.03
N LEU A 115 -7.94 -22.85 26.80
CA LEU A 115 -9.14 -22.88 25.95
C LEU A 115 -10.24 -23.75 26.56
N THR A 116 -9.89 -24.70 27.42
CA THR A 116 -10.84 -25.62 28.08
C THR A 116 -11.68 -24.99 29.18
N GLU A 117 -11.42 -23.75 29.61
CA GLU A 117 -12.23 -23.06 30.64
C GLU A 117 -13.65 -22.74 30.18
N THR A 118 -13.92 -22.72 28.86
CA THR A 118 -15.27 -22.55 28.32
C THR A 118 -15.61 -23.67 27.36
N VAL A 119 -16.82 -24.22 27.49
CA VAL A 119 -17.33 -25.28 26.62
C VAL A 119 -18.20 -24.77 25.46
N ARG A 120 -18.56 -23.48 25.50
CA ARG A 120 -19.42 -22.83 24.50
C ARG A 120 -18.58 -22.30 23.34
N LEU A 121 -18.81 -22.84 22.14
CA LEU A 121 -18.03 -22.48 20.95
C LEU A 121 -18.26 -21.03 20.48
N GLN A 122 -19.41 -20.45 20.82
CA GLN A 122 -19.73 -19.05 20.51
C GLN A 122 -18.87 -18.04 21.28
N ASN A 123 -18.19 -18.50 22.34
CA ASN A 123 -17.26 -17.68 23.11
C ASN A 123 -15.87 -17.65 22.48
N PHE A 124 -15.66 -18.33 21.35
CA PHE A 124 -14.40 -18.31 20.62
C PHE A 124 -14.56 -17.57 19.30
N TYR A 125 -13.41 -17.17 18.75
CA TYR A 125 -13.27 -16.78 17.37
C TYR A 125 -11.91 -17.26 16.86
N LEU A 126 -11.84 -17.50 15.56
CA LEU A 126 -10.63 -17.99 14.93
C LEU A 126 -9.82 -16.85 14.35
N GLY A 127 -8.50 -16.92 14.55
CA GLY A 127 -7.56 -15.91 14.08
C GLY A 127 -7.43 -15.81 12.57
N HIS A 128 -6.72 -14.76 12.12
CA HIS A 128 -6.48 -14.46 10.71
C HIS A 128 -6.02 -15.67 9.86
N ALA A 129 -5.05 -16.43 10.35
CA ALA A 129 -4.46 -17.57 9.65
C ALA A 129 -5.26 -18.88 9.80
N ASN A 130 -6.45 -18.83 10.40
CA ASN A 130 -7.28 -20.00 10.71
C ASN A 130 -6.62 -21.06 11.61
N ARG A 131 -5.55 -20.72 12.35
CA ARG A 131 -4.76 -21.69 13.16
C ARG A 131 -4.81 -21.47 14.65
N VAL A 132 -5.12 -20.25 15.08
CA VAL A 132 -5.13 -19.87 16.48
C VAL A 132 -6.56 -19.56 16.89
N LEU A 133 -7.05 -20.26 17.90
CA LEU A 133 -8.35 -20.03 18.50
C LEU A 133 -8.20 -19.09 19.70
N TYR A 134 -9.04 -18.07 19.75
CA TYR A 134 -9.05 -17.07 20.81
C TYR A 134 -10.40 -17.08 21.52
N ARG A 135 -10.41 -16.71 22.79
CA ARG A 135 -11.65 -16.51 23.56
C ARG A 135 -12.02 -15.04 23.49
N LYS A 136 -13.30 -14.76 23.29
CA LYS A 136 -13.85 -13.38 23.32
C LYS A 136 -13.55 -12.70 24.66
N ARG A 137 -13.65 -13.44 25.77
CA ARG A 137 -13.25 -12.96 27.10
C ARG A 137 -11.76 -12.60 27.16
N GLY A 138 -10.89 -13.45 26.63
CA GLY A 138 -9.44 -13.17 26.61
C GLY A 138 -9.10 -11.95 25.76
N LEU A 139 -9.80 -11.76 24.63
CA LEU A 139 -9.71 -10.54 23.85
C LEU A 139 -10.23 -9.31 24.63
N CYS A 140 -11.36 -9.43 25.35
CA CYS A 140 -11.90 -8.34 26.16
C CYS A 140 -10.90 -7.86 27.22
N GLU A 141 -10.36 -8.79 28.02
CA GLU A 141 -9.35 -8.52 29.06
C GLU A 141 -8.11 -7.86 28.43
N HIS A 142 -7.61 -8.40 27.31
CA HIS A 142 -6.49 -7.82 26.58
C HIS A 142 -6.77 -6.39 26.09
N LEU A 143 -7.95 -6.13 25.53
CA LEU A 143 -8.30 -4.79 25.06
C LEU A 143 -8.35 -3.79 26.22
N ILE A 144 -8.90 -4.17 27.37
CA ILE A 144 -8.89 -3.32 28.58
C ILE A 144 -7.44 -3.01 28.99
N ASP A 145 -6.59 -4.04 29.08
CA ASP A 145 -5.18 -3.91 29.47
C ASP A 145 -4.36 -3.06 28.48
N LYS A 146 -4.78 -3.00 27.22
CA LYS A 146 -4.15 -2.19 26.16
C LYS A 146 -4.87 -0.86 25.91
N ASN A 147 -5.63 -0.36 26.90
CA ASN A 147 -6.36 0.90 26.82
C ASN A 147 -7.27 0.98 25.58
N TYR A 148 -7.92 -0.13 25.27
CA TYR A 148 -8.81 -0.36 24.14
C TYR A 148 -8.18 -0.20 22.75
N ALA A 149 -6.86 -0.30 22.62
CA ALA A 149 -6.22 -0.41 21.31
C ALA A 149 -6.63 -1.73 20.64
N LEU A 150 -7.29 -1.67 19.48
CA LEU A 150 -7.83 -2.82 18.74
C LEU A 150 -6.71 -3.74 18.22
N SER A 151 -6.25 -4.64 19.10
CA SER A 151 -5.03 -5.42 18.91
C SER A 151 -5.16 -6.84 19.46
N THR A 152 -4.26 -7.72 19.04
CA THR A 152 -4.21 -9.12 19.45
C THR A 152 -2.78 -9.66 19.42
N CYS A 153 -2.53 -10.71 20.20
CA CYS A 153 -1.25 -11.42 20.27
C CYS A 153 -1.26 -12.62 19.32
N ARG A 154 -0.37 -12.62 18.31
CA ARG A 154 -0.32 -13.69 17.30
C ARG A 154 0.52 -14.89 17.71
N GLU A 155 1.44 -14.69 18.65
CA GLU A 155 2.43 -15.67 19.07
C GLU A 155 2.56 -15.67 20.58
N LEU A 156 2.58 -16.85 21.20
CA LEU A 156 2.62 -17.03 22.66
C LEU A 156 3.81 -16.32 23.34
N ARG A 157 4.96 -16.27 22.67
CA ARG A 157 6.22 -15.74 23.24
C ARG A 157 6.57 -14.34 22.74
N SER A 158 5.73 -13.75 21.91
CA SER A 158 6.00 -12.45 21.31
C SER A 158 5.21 -11.37 22.05
N SER A 159 5.91 -10.32 22.47
CA SER A 159 5.26 -9.09 22.95
C SER A 159 4.72 -8.23 21.81
N LYS A 160 4.90 -8.66 20.54
CA LYS A 160 4.49 -7.89 19.37
C LYS A 160 2.98 -7.93 19.19
N LEU A 161 2.35 -6.79 19.40
CA LEU A 161 0.94 -6.58 19.10
C LEU A 161 0.71 -6.53 17.59
N SER A 162 -0.41 -7.09 17.15
CA SER A 162 -0.87 -7.02 15.76
C SER A 162 -2.30 -6.50 15.73
N ALA A 163 -2.68 -5.80 14.66
CA ALA A 163 -4.07 -5.39 14.47
C ALA A 163 -4.98 -6.61 14.32
N LEU A 164 -6.22 -6.50 14.78
CA LEU A 164 -7.26 -7.45 14.39
C LEU A 164 -7.54 -7.28 12.90
N SER A 165 -7.57 -8.39 12.17
CA SER A 165 -7.89 -8.36 10.75
C SER A 165 -9.39 -8.19 10.52
N ILE A 166 -9.76 -7.61 9.38
CA ILE A 166 -11.16 -7.51 8.91
C ILE A 166 -11.88 -8.86 8.96
N LYS A 167 -11.18 -9.95 8.65
CA LYS A 167 -11.72 -11.33 8.74
C LYS A 167 -12.06 -11.74 10.17
N GLU A 168 -11.28 -11.31 11.16
CA GLU A 168 -11.58 -11.61 12.56
C GLU A 168 -12.71 -10.72 13.07
N LEU A 169 -12.71 -9.46 12.67
CA LEU A 169 -13.75 -8.50 13.04
C LEU A 169 -15.11 -8.91 12.45
N SER A 170 -15.14 -9.45 11.23
CA SER A 170 -16.36 -10.01 10.65
C SER A 170 -16.88 -11.22 11.44
N ARG A 171 -15.99 -12.10 11.95
CA ARG A 171 -16.38 -13.23 12.82
C ARG A 171 -16.91 -12.76 14.17
N LEU A 172 -16.32 -11.70 14.73
CA LEU A 172 -16.74 -11.12 16.01
C LEU A 172 -18.10 -10.42 15.92
N GLN A 173 -18.40 -9.77 14.78
CA GLN A 173 -19.63 -9.00 14.60
C GLN A 173 -20.87 -9.86 14.31
N TYR A 174 -20.71 -11.03 13.70
CA TYR A 174 -21.86 -11.81 13.16
C TYR A 174 -22.15 -13.11 13.91
N CYS A 175 -21.85 -13.16 15.21
CA CYS A 175 -22.20 -14.31 16.03
C CYS A 175 -23.72 -14.32 16.31
N LYS A 176 -24.45 -15.33 15.85
CA LYS A 176 -25.89 -15.49 16.15
C LYS A 176 -26.05 -15.98 17.60
N GLN A 177 -26.03 -15.08 18.57
CA GLN A 177 -26.40 -15.39 19.95
C GLN A 177 -27.82 -14.89 20.23
N GLU A 178 -28.69 -15.79 20.71
CA GLU A 178 -30.06 -15.45 21.11
C GLU A 178 -30.13 -14.79 22.50
N ASN A 179 -29.07 -14.88 23.32
CA ASN A 179 -28.93 -14.25 24.64
C ASN A 179 -27.44 -14.07 24.98
N GLY A 180 -26.82 -13.00 24.45
CA GLY A 180 -25.37 -12.75 24.49
C GLY A 180 -24.92 -11.76 25.56
N GLU A 181 -25.83 -11.29 26.42
CA GLU A 181 -25.51 -10.22 27.37
C GLU A 181 -24.38 -10.60 28.33
N PHE A 182 -23.41 -9.71 28.48
CA PHE A 182 -22.33 -9.86 29.44
C PHE A 182 -21.99 -8.50 30.05
N SER A 183 -21.29 -8.52 31.18
CA SER A 183 -20.81 -7.31 31.83
C SER A 183 -19.31 -7.24 31.97
N VAL A 184 -18.79 -6.02 31.87
CA VAL A 184 -17.39 -5.66 32.08
C VAL A 184 -17.39 -4.46 33.02
N ASP A 185 -16.69 -4.58 34.15
CA ASP A 185 -16.61 -3.53 35.18
C ASP A 185 -17.98 -2.96 35.63
N GLY A 186 -19.03 -3.79 35.58
CA GLY A 186 -20.40 -3.42 35.98
C GLY A 186 -21.27 -2.81 34.88
N GLU A 187 -20.74 -2.58 33.68
CA GLU A 187 -21.51 -2.16 32.51
C GLU A 187 -21.99 -3.37 31.70
N PHE A 188 -23.21 -3.32 31.15
CA PHE A 188 -23.82 -4.40 30.39
C PHE A 188 -23.76 -4.15 28.89
N PHE A 189 -23.42 -5.17 28.12
CA PHE A 189 -23.36 -5.15 26.66
C PHE A 189 -24.28 -6.22 26.09
N ILE A 190 -24.99 -5.89 25.01
CA ILE A 190 -25.93 -6.82 24.35
C ILE A 190 -25.18 -8.03 23.78
N ASP A 191 -24.05 -7.76 23.13
CA ASP A 191 -23.15 -8.74 22.58
C ASP A 191 -21.72 -8.17 22.48
N PHE A 192 -20.79 -8.98 21.96
CA PHE A 192 -19.40 -8.56 21.83
C PHE A 192 -19.21 -7.42 20.82
N ALA A 193 -20.05 -7.30 19.80
CA ALA A 193 -19.98 -6.23 18.83
C ALA A 193 -20.40 -4.90 19.45
N ASP A 194 -21.39 -4.93 20.33
CA ASP A 194 -21.84 -3.79 21.13
C ASP A 194 -20.71 -3.29 22.05
N PHE A 195 -20.02 -4.19 22.75
CA PHE A 195 -18.81 -3.85 23.51
C PHE A 195 -17.75 -3.16 22.64
N LEU A 196 -17.44 -3.72 21.47
CA LEU A 196 -16.47 -3.11 20.55
C LEU A 196 -16.92 -1.70 20.14
N ARG A 197 -18.18 -1.49 19.79
CA ARG A 197 -18.70 -0.18 19.35
C ARG A 197 -18.67 0.86 20.47
N GLN A 198 -19.06 0.49 21.68
CA GLN A 198 -19.20 1.44 22.79
C GLN A 198 -17.86 1.77 23.48
N LYS A 199 -16.91 0.84 23.50
CA LYS A 199 -15.63 1.01 24.24
C LYS A 199 -14.41 1.15 23.34
N VAL A 200 -14.36 0.41 22.25
CA VAL A 200 -13.16 0.30 21.41
C VAL A 200 -13.22 1.26 20.24
N PHE A 201 -14.33 1.28 19.51
CA PHE A 201 -14.43 2.03 18.25
C PHE A 201 -14.34 3.54 18.47
N THR A 202 -14.87 4.03 19.58
CA THR A 202 -14.79 5.45 20.00
C THR A 202 -13.35 5.92 20.26
N ARG A 203 -12.39 5.01 20.37
CA ARG A 203 -10.98 5.29 20.69
C ARG A 203 -10.02 4.93 19.55
N LEU A 204 -10.56 4.50 18.40
CA LEU A 204 -9.75 4.05 17.27
C LEU A 204 -8.85 5.16 16.71
N GLN A 205 -9.25 6.42 16.87
CA GLN A 205 -8.50 7.58 16.40
C GLN A 205 -7.69 8.30 17.51
N ASP A 206 -7.66 7.76 18.73
CA ASP A 206 -6.91 8.35 19.86
C ASP A 206 -5.39 8.37 19.61
N GLN A 207 -4.90 7.42 18.81
CA GLN A 207 -3.49 7.23 18.48
C GLN A 207 -3.30 6.97 16.98
N GLY A 208 -2.08 7.22 16.50
CA GLY A 208 -1.72 6.99 15.10
C GLY A 208 -1.99 8.21 14.22
N VAL A 209 -1.72 8.05 12.93
CA VAL A 209 -1.97 9.09 11.92
C VAL A 209 -2.70 8.50 10.73
N MET A 210 -3.44 9.35 10.03
CA MET A 210 -4.14 8.97 8.81
C MET A 210 -3.17 8.39 7.77
N PRO A 211 -3.28 7.10 7.39
CA PRO A 211 -2.44 6.51 6.35
C PRO A 211 -2.92 6.93 4.96
N LEU A 212 -2.48 8.11 4.52
CA LEU A 212 -2.89 8.73 3.25
C LEU A 212 -2.65 7.82 2.04
N ASP A 213 -1.64 6.95 2.08
CA ASP A 213 -1.31 6.00 1.01
C ASP A 213 -2.37 4.91 0.80
N LEU A 214 -3.26 4.68 1.78
CA LEU A 214 -4.39 3.75 1.65
C LEU A 214 -5.57 4.34 0.88
N LEU A 215 -5.71 5.67 0.79
CA LEU A 215 -6.86 6.30 0.13
C LEU A 215 -6.89 6.07 -1.38
N PRO A 216 -5.78 6.25 -2.13
CA PRO A 216 -5.77 5.92 -3.55
C PRO A 216 -5.99 4.42 -3.79
N HIS A 217 -5.53 3.54 -2.88
CA HIS A 217 -5.81 2.11 -2.98
C HIS A 217 -7.29 1.78 -2.81
N LEU A 218 -7.97 2.44 -1.86
CA LEU A 218 -9.41 2.30 -1.68
C LEU A 218 -10.18 2.80 -2.90
N LEU A 219 -9.78 3.96 -3.46
CA LEU A 219 -10.36 4.51 -4.69
C LEU A 219 -10.24 3.53 -5.86
N ILE A 220 -9.04 2.99 -6.08
CA ILE A 220 -8.78 2.01 -7.16
C ILE A 220 -9.60 0.73 -6.96
N LEU A 221 -9.78 0.28 -5.71
CA LEU A 221 -10.62 -0.89 -5.41
C LEU A 221 -12.08 -0.64 -5.83
N ILE A 222 -12.63 0.54 -5.54
CA ILE A 222 -13.99 0.93 -5.94
C ILE A 222 -14.12 0.95 -7.47
N GLU A 223 -13.11 1.46 -8.16
CA GLU A 223 -13.11 1.47 -9.63
C GLU A 223 -13.08 0.07 -10.23
N GLN A 224 -12.21 -0.80 -9.70
CA GLN A 224 -12.14 -2.18 -10.12
C GLN A 224 -13.48 -2.90 -9.92
N TYR A 225 -14.21 -2.62 -8.83
CA TYR A 225 -15.56 -3.14 -8.65
C TYR A 225 -16.47 -2.77 -9.81
N HIS A 226 -16.55 -1.49 -10.15
CA HIS A 226 -17.45 -1.04 -11.21
C HIS A 226 -17.01 -1.51 -12.60
N THR A 227 -15.70 -1.52 -12.90
CA THR A 227 -15.18 -2.04 -14.16
C THR A 227 -15.47 -3.54 -14.34
N LEU A 228 -15.21 -4.35 -13.31
CA LEU A 228 -15.47 -5.79 -13.39
C LEU A 228 -16.98 -6.09 -13.46
N LYS A 229 -17.79 -5.35 -12.71
CA LYS A 229 -19.26 -5.45 -12.76
C LYS A 229 -19.79 -5.10 -14.16
N ASP A 230 -19.36 -3.99 -14.73
CA ASP A 230 -19.81 -3.51 -16.04
C ASP A 230 -19.41 -4.48 -17.17
N ASN A 231 -18.27 -5.14 -17.03
CA ASN A 231 -17.78 -6.15 -17.98
C ASN A 231 -18.39 -7.55 -17.75
N ASN A 232 -19.28 -7.73 -16.77
CA ASN A 232 -19.84 -9.02 -16.35
C ASN A 232 -18.78 -10.07 -15.98
N GLU A 233 -17.66 -9.62 -15.41
CA GLU A 233 -16.56 -10.47 -14.99
C GLU A 233 -16.88 -11.21 -13.67
N SER A 234 -16.23 -12.36 -13.45
CA SER A 234 -16.42 -13.14 -12.22
C SER A 234 -16.10 -12.32 -10.97
N TYR A 235 -16.98 -12.37 -9.96
CA TYR A 235 -16.77 -11.72 -8.67
C TYR A 235 -15.49 -12.20 -7.94
N SER A 236 -15.01 -13.41 -8.27
CA SER A 236 -13.75 -13.92 -7.71
C SER A 236 -12.53 -13.06 -8.06
N LEU A 237 -12.55 -12.35 -9.21
CA LEU A 237 -11.49 -11.41 -9.58
C LEU A 237 -11.51 -10.19 -8.66
N PHE A 238 -12.70 -9.65 -8.38
CA PHE A 238 -12.85 -8.56 -7.42
C PHE A 238 -12.43 -9.00 -6.01
N ARG A 239 -12.75 -10.24 -5.62
CA ARG A 239 -12.32 -10.80 -4.34
C ARG A 239 -10.79 -10.80 -4.19
N GLN A 240 -10.06 -11.13 -5.25
CA GLN A 240 -8.59 -11.06 -5.25
C GLN A 240 -8.08 -9.63 -5.02
N SER A 241 -8.73 -8.63 -5.62
CA SER A 241 -8.40 -7.22 -5.38
C SER A 241 -8.63 -6.80 -3.92
N VAL A 242 -9.74 -7.24 -3.32
CA VAL A 242 -10.04 -7.01 -1.89
C VAL A 242 -8.95 -7.62 -0.99
N ASP A 243 -8.56 -8.87 -1.25
CA ASP A 243 -7.53 -9.54 -0.46
C ASP A 243 -6.16 -8.84 -0.58
N ASN A 244 -5.82 -8.34 -1.77
CA ASN A 244 -4.60 -7.55 -1.99
C ASN A 244 -4.65 -6.21 -1.25
N PHE A 245 -5.80 -5.53 -1.26
CA PHE A 245 -6.00 -4.30 -0.51
C PHE A 245 -5.82 -4.52 0.99
N PHE A 246 -6.44 -5.55 1.56
CA PHE A 246 -6.27 -5.87 2.98
C PHE A 246 -4.83 -6.22 3.34
N LYS A 247 -4.10 -6.94 2.48
CA LYS A 247 -2.66 -7.15 2.68
C LYS A 247 -1.88 -5.84 2.72
N CYS A 248 -2.27 -4.82 1.94
CA CYS A 248 -1.66 -3.49 2.00
C CYS A 248 -1.98 -2.77 3.32
N ILE A 249 -3.21 -2.86 3.83
CA ILE A 249 -3.58 -2.31 5.14
C ILE A 249 -2.66 -2.88 6.23
N TYR A 250 -2.49 -4.20 6.29
CA TYR A 250 -1.71 -4.85 7.36
C TYR A 250 -0.19 -4.64 7.29
N LYS A 251 0.33 -3.90 6.29
CA LYS A 251 1.73 -3.42 6.28
C LYS A 251 1.94 -2.16 7.11
N HIS A 252 0.87 -1.56 7.62
CA HIS A 252 0.92 -0.34 8.42
C HIS A 252 1.18 -0.63 9.90
N LYS A 253 1.52 0.43 10.64
CA LYS A 253 1.63 0.34 12.10
C LYS A 253 0.25 0.10 12.70
N LEU A 254 0.20 -0.52 13.87
CA LEU A 254 -1.05 -0.86 14.55
C LEU A 254 -1.93 0.38 14.74
N GLU A 255 -1.32 1.48 15.19
CA GLU A 255 -2.00 2.72 15.51
C GLU A 255 -2.61 3.35 14.24
N ASP A 256 -1.86 3.38 13.14
CA ASP A 256 -2.34 3.89 11.85
C ASP A 256 -3.48 3.03 11.26
N ILE A 257 -3.43 1.70 11.48
CA ILE A 257 -4.52 0.80 11.07
C ILE A 257 -5.78 1.07 11.89
N ASN A 258 -5.64 1.22 13.21
CA ASN A 258 -6.77 1.55 14.08
C ASN A 258 -7.37 2.90 13.69
N TYR A 259 -6.54 3.92 13.46
CA TYR A 259 -6.98 5.23 12.98
C TYR A 259 -7.81 5.09 11.70
N PHE A 260 -7.30 4.32 10.72
CA PHE A 260 -8.01 4.08 9.46
C PHE A 260 -9.35 3.38 9.66
N TYR A 261 -9.42 2.39 10.55
CA TYR A 261 -10.67 1.71 10.90
C TYR A 261 -11.68 2.65 11.57
N GLY A 262 -11.20 3.59 12.36
CA GLY A 262 -12.01 4.55 13.12
C GLY A 262 -12.54 5.75 12.33
N ILE A 263 -12.27 5.83 11.02
CA ILE A 263 -12.79 6.93 10.19
C ILE A 263 -14.31 6.89 10.16
N GLU A 264 -14.94 8.00 10.52
CA GLU A 264 -16.39 8.16 10.49
C GLU A 264 -16.89 8.54 9.09
N ILE A 265 -17.92 7.82 8.61
CA ILE A 265 -18.53 7.99 7.30
C ILE A 265 -20.05 8.13 7.47
N PRO A 266 -20.63 9.26 7.05
CA PRO A 266 -22.08 9.42 7.00
C PRO A 266 -22.71 8.48 5.97
N TYR A 267 -23.67 7.66 6.37
CA TYR A 267 -24.39 6.75 5.48
C TYR A 267 -25.81 6.48 6.00
N LYS A 268 -26.82 6.60 5.11
CA LYS A 268 -28.25 6.40 5.44
C LYS A 268 -28.72 7.15 6.70
N GLY A 269 -28.25 8.38 6.88
CA GLY A 269 -28.63 9.25 8.00
C GLY A 269 -28.01 8.86 9.35
N LYS A 270 -27.02 7.96 9.37
CA LYS A 270 -26.24 7.58 10.55
C LYS A 270 -24.75 7.69 10.26
N ILE A 271 -23.94 7.69 11.31
CA ILE A 271 -22.49 7.63 11.20
C ILE A 271 -22.06 6.17 11.37
N PHE A 272 -21.25 5.69 10.42
CA PHE A 272 -20.63 4.37 10.45
C PHE A 272 -19.12 4.51 10.42
N TYR A 273 -18.40 3.53 10.98
CA TYR A 273 -16.94 3.51 10.87
C TYR A 273 -16.51 2.90 9.53
N LEU A 274 -15.36 3.30 8.99
CA LEU A 274 -14.80 2.69 7.76
C LEU A 274 -14.64 1.18 7.92
N LEU A 275 -14.32 0.71 9.12
CA LEU A 275 -14.31 -0.70 9.45
C LEU A 275 -15.63 -1.43 9.08
N ASP A 276 -16.79 -0.80 9.30
CA ASP A 276 -18.09 -1.40 8.96
C ASP A 276 -18.19 -1.67 7.44
N PHE A 277 -17.73 -0.73 6.62
CA PHE A 277 -17.67 -0.90 5.16
C PHE A 277 -16.70 -1.99 4.76
N LEU A 278 -15.50 -2.03 5.36
CA LEU A 278 -14.50 -3.06 5.05
C LEU A 278 -15.01 -4.46 5.40
N ILE A 279 -15.77 -4.62 6.48
CA ILE A 279 -16.41 -5.89 6.85
C ILE A 279 -17.48 -6.28 5.82
N VAL A 280 -18.32 -5.34 5.38
CA VAL A 280 -19.33 -5.60 4.33
C VAL A 280 -18.66 -6.01 3.02
N ILE A 281 -17.60 -5.32 2.60
CA ILE A 281 -16.79 -5.67 1.43
C ILE A 281 -16.19 -7.07 1.56
N HIS A 282 -15.69 -7.43 2.75
CA HIS A 282 -15.14 -8.76 3.03
C HIS A 282 -16.19 -9.87 3.02
N LYS A 283 -17.47 -9.58 3.28
CA LYS A 283 -18.52 -10.60 3.34
C LYS A 283 -19.26 -10.78 2.02
N ALA A 284 -19.24 -9.78 1.15
CA ALA A 284 -19.90 -9.88 -0.14
C ALA A 284 -19.32 -11.04 -0.98
N ASP A 285 -20.22 -11.74 -1.65
CA ASP A 285 -19.99 -12.86 -2.56
C ASP A 285 -20.43 -12.53 -4.00
N SER A 286 -20.94 -11.32 -4.21
CA SER A 286 -21.59 -10.85 -5.43
C SER A 286 -21.54 -9.32 -5.54
N TYR A 287 -21.89 -8.78 -6.72
CA TYR A 287 -21.88 -7.35 -7.01
C TYR A 287 -23.10 -6.60 -6.41
N VAL A 288 -23.14 -6.52 -5.08
CA VAL A 288 -24.22 -5.88 -4.28
C VAL A 288 -23.75 -4.68 -3.45
N LEU A 289 -22.55 -4.15 -3.72
CA LEU A 289 -21.87 -3.15 -2.89
C LEU A 289 -22.09 -1.71 -3.36
N ASP A 290 -22.92 -1.45 -4.37
CA ASP A 290 -23.04 -0.14 -5.03
C ASP A 290 -23.36 1.01 -4.05
N GLU A 291 -24.33 0.82 -3.15
CA GLU A 291 -24.66 1.87 -2.17
C GLU A 291 -23.53 2.14 -1.17
N HIS A 292 -22.79 1.10 -0.77
CA HIS A 292 -21.67 1.22 0.16
C HIS A 292 -20.50 1.94 -0.52
N PHE A 293 -20.23 1.62 -1.79
CA PHE A 293 -19.20 2.32 -2.55
C PHE A 293 -19.58 3.75 -2.89
N ASN A 294 -20.85 4.05 -3.15
CA ASN A 294 -21.31 5.44 -3.32
C ASN A 294 -21.00 6.29 -2.08
N ALA A 295 -21.29 5.78 -0.89
CA ALA A 295 -20.97 6.48 0.36
C ALA A 295 -19.46 6.70 0.54
N LEU A 296 -18.65 5.67 0.25
CA LEU A 296 -17.19 5.78 0.30
C LEU A 296 -16.64 6.78 -0.71
N MET A 297 -17.20 6.84 -1.93
CA MET A 297 -16.79 7.81 -2.95
C MET A 297 -17.14 9.25 -2.54
N GLU A 298 -18.34 9.48 -2.01
CA GLU A 298 -18.75 10.79 -1.50
C GLU A 298 -17.81 11.25 -0.38
N TRP A 299 -17.48 10.34 0.55
CA TRP A 299 -16.53 10.62 1.61
C TRP A 299 -15.11 10.90 1.08
N LEU A 300 -14.58 10.07 0.18
CA LEU A 300 -13.25 10.26 -0.41
C LEU A 300 -13.13 11.62 -1.10
N TYR A 301 -14.15 12.01 -1.86
CA TYR A 301 -14.19 13.29 -2.55
C TYR A 301 -14.29 14.49 -1.60
N THR A 302 -15.11 14.36 -0.56
CA THR A 302 -15.24 15.39 0.50
C THR A 302 -13.93 15.54 1.28
N TYR A 303 -13.21 14.44 1.49
CA TYR A 303 -11.90 14.45 2.14
C TYR A 303 -10.83 15.15 1.30
N ASN A 304 -10.76 14.81 0.00
CA ASN A 304 -9.91 15.50 -0.96
C ASN A 304 -10.50 15.36 -2.38
N SER A 305 -10.75 16.48 -3.04
CA SER A 305 -11.39 16.52 -4.37
C SER A 305 -10.57 15.84 -5.48
N ALA A 306 -9.27 15.60 -5.27
CA ALA A 306 -8.43 14.79 -6.14
C ALA A 306 -8.83 13.31 -6.17
N LEU A 307 -9.45 12.80 -5.11
CA LEU A 307 -9.90 11.41 -4.98
C LEU A 307 -11.23 11.17 -5.72
N LYS A 308 -11.26 11.55 -6.99
CA LYS A 308 -12.41 11.37 -7.87
C LYS A 308 -12.26 10.10 -8.71
N VAL A 309 -13.32 9.29 -8.77
CA VAL A 309 -13.39 8.11 -9.65
C VAL A 309 -13.49 8.53 -11.11
N ILE A 310 -12.77 7.83 -12.00
CA ILE A 310 -12.73 8.09 -13.47
C ILE A 310 -13.95 7.50 -14.22
N ASN A 311 -14.86 6.82 -13.54
CA ASN A 311 -16.05 6.25 -14.19
C ASN A 311 -17.08 7.32 -14.55
N VAL A 312 -17.34 7.50 -15.86
CA VAL A 312 -18.30 8.46 -16.42
C VAL A 312 -19.70 8.30 -15.83
N LYS A 313 -20.13 7.06 -15.52
CA LYS A 313 -21.46 6.79 -14.95
C LYS A 313 -21.65 7.37 -13.54
N LEU A 314 -20.55 7.68 -12.86
CA LEU A 314 -20.53 8.18 -11.48
C LEU A 314 -20.32 9.70 -11.42
N GLU A 315 -20.14 10.37 -12.57
CA GLU A 315 -20.11 11.83 -12.65
C GLU A 315 -21.31 12.55 -12.01
N PRO A 316 -22.56 12.04 -12.11
CA PRO A 316 -23.71 12.69 -11.48
C PRO A 316 -23.60 12.82 -9.96
N LEU A 317 -22.91 11.89 -9.28
CA LEU A 317 -22.71 11.94 -7.83
C LEU A 317 -21.91 13.18 -7.43
N TYR A 318 -20.84 13.47 -8.17
CA TYR A 318 -19.96 14.62 -7.89
C TYR A 318 -20.62 15.97 -8.24
N LYS A 319 -21.53 16.02 -9.21
CA LYS A 319 -22.24 17.27 -9.57
C LYS A 319 -23.10 17.79 -8.41
N ASN A 320 -23.68 16.90 -7.61
CA ASN A 320 -24.46 17.26 -6.43
C ASN A 320 -23.59 17.81 -5.29
N LEU A 321 -22.34 17.37 -5.19
CA LEU A 321 -21.37 17.83 -4.20
C LEU A 321 -20.74 19.18 -4.60
N LEU A 322 -20.36 19.34 -5.87
CA LEU A 322 -19.83 20.60 -6.42
C LEU A 322 -20.83 21.78 -6.33
N ALA A 323 -22.13 21.50 -6.31
CA ALA A 323 -23.15 22.52 -6.09
C ALA A 323 -23.17 23.05 -4.64
N ARG A 324 -22.59 22.31 -3.68
CA ARG A 324 -22.46 22.72 -2.27
C ARG A 324 -21.17 23.51 -2.01
N ASP A 325 -20.06 23.17 -2.67
CA ASP A 325 -18.74 23.82 -2.48
C ASP A 325 -18.60 25.21 -3.10
N LYS A 326 -19.43 25.57 -4.09
CA LYS A 326 -19.36 26.88 -4.76
C LYS A 326 -19.70 28.10 -3.88
N ASN A 327 -20.02 27.90 -2.61
CA ASN A 327 -20.29 28.98 -1.66
C ASN A 327 -19.09 29.33 -0.75
N GLU A 328 -17.95 28.62 -0.81
CA GLU A 328 -16.87 28.80 0.20
C GLU A 328 -15.41 28.87 -0.32
N SER A 329 -15.15 29.24 -1.57
CA SER A 329 -13.78 29.65 -1.93
C SER A 329 -13.71 30.57 -3.16
N SER A 330 -13.70 31.87 -2.88
CA SER A 330 -12.96 32.86 -3.66
C SER A 330 -11.68 33.19 -2.89
N ASP A 331 -10.62 33.52 -3.63
CA ASP A 331 -9.31 34.01 -3.19
C ASP A 331 -8.25 32.90 -3.02
N ASP A 332 -7.26 32.84 -3.91
CA ASP A 332 -6.04 33.65 -3.82
C ASP A 332 -5.04 33.24 -4.95
N GLU A 333 -5.25 33.72 -6.19
CA GLU A 333 -4.28 33.51 -7.28
C GLU A 333 -3.45 34.79 -7.48
N SER A 334 -2.39 34.97 -6.68
CA SER A 334 -1.42 36.04 -6.90
C SER A 334 0.03 35.54 -6.80
N GLY A 335 0.87 35.93 -7.77
CA GLY A 335 2.34 35.74 -7.76
C GLY A 335 2.87 34.32 -8.06
N ASP A 336 2.58 33.34 -7.21
CA ASP A 336 3.18 32.00 -7.25
C ASP A 336 2.71 31.16 -8.45
N SER A 337 1.54 31.47 -8.99
CA SER A 337 0.95 30.78 -10.16
C SER A 337 1.80 30.95 -11.43
N LEU A 338 2.34 32.15 -11.70
CA LEU A 338 3.09 32.44 -12.92
C LEU A 338 4.47 31.76 -12.95
N LEU A 339 5.16 31.69 -11.81
CA LEU A 339 6.42 30.97 -11.72
C LEU A 339 6.18 29.47 -11.94
N ASN A 340 5.12 28.90 -11.36
CA ASN A 340 4.76 27.50 -11.60
C ASN A 340 4.42 27.22 -13.08
N HIS A 341 3.73 28.14 -13.77
CA HIS A 341 3.49 28.02 -15.21
C HIS A 341 4.80 28.04 -16.00
N CYS A 342 5.72 28.94 -15.67
CA CYS A 342 7.04 28.98 -16.29
C CYS A 342 7.84 27.68 -16.07
N LEU A 343 7.82 27.13 -14.86
CA LEU A 343 8.51 25.89 -14.52
C LEU A 343 7.92 24.68 -15.24
N ASN A 344 6.58 24.59 -15.32
CA ASN A 344 5.90 23.58 -16.13
C ASN A 344 6.25 23.72 -17.62
N PHE A 345 6.34 24.95 -18.13
CA PHE A 345 6.75 25.22 -19.51
C PHE A 345 8.18 24.72 -19.78
N LEU A 346 9.15 25.10 -18.93
CA LEU A 346 10.54 24.61 -19.02
C LEU A 346 10.62 23.09 -18.95
N LEU A 347 9.90 22.48 -18.01
CA LEU A 347 9.85 21.03 -17.86
C LEU A 347 9.28 20.38 -19.13
N SER A 348 8.25 20.97 -19.75
CA SER A 348 7.64 20.45 -20.97
C SER A 348 8.63 20.44 -22.13
N LEU A 349 9.47 21.47 -22.29
CA LEU A 349 10.50 21.52 -23.34
C LEU A 349 11.51 20.38 -23.21
N LEU A 350 11.85 20.00 -21.97
CA LEU A 350 12.86 18.98 -21.68
C LEU A 350 12.30 17.56 -21.60
N THR A 351 10.98 17.39 -21.44
CA THR A 351 10.36 16.08 -21.19
C THR A 351 9.37 15.63 -22.25
N ALA A 352 8.72 16.54 -22.98
CA ALA A 352 7.77 16.19 -24.02
C ALA A 352 8.45 15.47 -25.20
N SER A 353 7.67 14.71 -25.95
CA SER A 353 8.12 14.06 -27.18
C SER A 353 7.63 14.88 -28.36
N PHE A 354 8.57 15.40 -29.15
CA PHE A 354 8.27 16.19 -30.34
C PHE A 354 8.68 15.42 -31.59
N ASP A 355 7.77 15.36 -32.55
CA ASP A 355 8.06 14.87 -33.89
C ASP A 355 8.32 16.08 -34.81
N PHE A 356 9.33 15.96 -35.65
CA PHE A 356 9.71 16.96 -36.63
C PHE A 356 10.41 16.28 -37.80
N ILE A 357 10.44 16.96 -38.95
CA ILE A 357 11.03 16.44 -40.18
C ILE A 357 12.53 16.17 -39.96
N PHE A 358 13.05 15.09 -40.55
CA PHE A 358 14.48 14.80 -40.55
C PHE A 358 15.29 16.04 -40.95
N PHE A 359 16.32 16.38 -40.15
CA PHE A 359 17.21 17.56 -40.27
C PHE A 359 16.72 18.91 -39.73
N THR A 360 15.46 19.07 -39.29
CA THR A 360 15.00 20.33 -38.65
C THR A 360 15.15 20.34 -37.13
N GLY A 361 15.40 19.17 -36.53
CA GLY A 361 15.63 19.03 -35.10
C GLY A 361 16.86 19.78 -34.61
N LYS A 362 16.73 20.45 -33.46
CA LYS A 362 17.82 21.02 -32.67
C LYS A 362 17.92 20.27 -31.35
N THR A 363 19.10 20.30 -30.72
CA THR A 363 19.29 19.67 -29.41
C THR A 363 19.44 20.76 -28.36
N ILE A 364 18.55 20.75 -27.37
CA ILE A 364 18.74 21.51 -26.13
C ILE A 364 19.47 20.63 -25.12
N SER A 365 20.37 21.23 -24.35
CA SER A 365 21.09 20.56 -23.27
C SER A 365 20.84 21.29 -21.96
N PHE A 366 20.60 20.52 -20.92
CA PHE A 366 20.47 21.00 -19.55
C PHE A 366 21.26 20.06 -18.64
N TRP A 367 22.32 20.57 -18.04
CA TRP A 367 23.22 19.81 -17.17
C TRP A 367 23.74 18.54 -17.86
N ASP A 368 23.39 17.34 -17.41
CA ASP A 368 23.73 16.04 -17.99
C ASP A 368 22.70 15.50 -19.00
N ILE A 369 21.61 16.23 -19.25
CA ILE A 369 20.47 15.79 -20.07
C ILE A 369 20.47 16.53 -21.41
N SER A 370 20.29 15.79 -22.50
CA SER A 370 20.08 16.35 -23.83
C SER A 370 18.77 15.87 -24.45
N LYS A 371 18.09 16.77 -25.16
CA LYS A 371 16.79 16.49 -25.78
C LYS A 371 16.70 17.13 -27.15
N SER A 372 16.24 16.35 -28.13
CA SER A 372 15.94 16.87 -29.45
C SER A 372 14.56 17.55 -29.45
N VAL A 373 14.51 18.77 -29.97
CA VAL A 373 13.35 19.65 -30.03
C VAL A 373 13.25 20.31 -31.40
N PHE A 374 12.10 20.92 -31.72
CA PHE A 374 11.96 21.74 -32.92
C PHE A 374 12.75 23.05 -32.79
N SER A 375 13.03 23.71 -33.92
CA SER A 375 13.90 24.90 -33.99
C SER A 375 13.53 26.01 -33.01
N GLU A 376 12.25 26.36 -32.96
CA GLU A 376 11.73 27.47 -32.16
C GLU A 376 11.86 27.17 -30.66
N ALA A 377 11.69 25.90 -30.23
CA ALA A 377 11.89 25.49 -28.84
C ALA A 377 13.34 25.71 -28.36
N ASN A 378 14.33 25.55 -29.24
CA ASN A 378 15.72 25.85 -28.91
C ASN A 378 15.94 27.35 -28.67
N GLU A 379 15.29 28.21 -29.44
CA GLU A 379 15.33 29.66 -29.22
C GLU A 379 14.65 30.03 -27.91
N MET A 380 13.45 29.49 -27.66
CA MET A 380 12.71 29.67 -26.40
C MET A 380 13.56 29.28 -25.19
N PHE A 381 14.23 28.12 -25.24
CA PHE A 381 15.08 27.64 -24.15
C PHE A 381 16.32 28.53 -23.96
N SER A 382 16.95 28.98 -25.04
CA SER A 382 18.15 29.83 -24.94
C SER A 382 17.89 31.20 -24.30
N LEU A 383 16.66 31.72 -24.40
CA LEU A 383 16.22 32.93 -23.67
C LEU A 383 16.04 32.68 -22.16
N LEU A 384 15.68 31.46 -21.75
CA LEU A 384 15.39 31.12 -20.35
C LEU A 384 16.62 30.60 -19.61
N ALA A 385 17.54 29.92 -20.30
CA ALA A 385 18.71 29.27 -19.71
C ALA A 385 19.61 30.19 -18.85
N PRO A 386 19.89 31.45 -19.22
CA PRO A 386 20.73 32.33 -18.40
C PRO A 386 20.10 32.68 -17.04
N ALA A 387 18.79 32.96 -17.02
CA ALA A 387 18.07 33.27 -15.79
C ALA A 387 17.98 32.06 -14.85
N LEU A 388 17.88 30.87 -15.44
CA LEU A 388 17.95 29.60 -14.73
C LEU A 388 19.35 29.39 -14.10
N ALA A 389 20.43 29.67 -14.84
CA ALA A 389 21.82 29.51 -14.38
C ALA A 389 22.15 30.43 -13.20
N ASN A 390 21.66 31.65 -13.24
CA ASN A 390 21.92 32.67 -12.22
C ASN A 390 20.95 32.60 -11.03
N ASN A 391 20.05 31.61 -10.97
CA ASN A 391 19.04 31.44 -9.91
C ASN A 391 18.14 32.69 -9.71
N GLN A 392 17.66 33.28 -10.81
CA GLN A 392 16.89 34.53 -10.81
C GLN A 392 15.42 34.28 -11.21
N PRO A 393 14.54 33.86 -10.28
CA PRO A 393 13.16 33.47 -10.60
C PRO A 393 12.32 34.64 -11.16
N SER A 394 12.55 35.87 -10.70
CA SER A 394 11.85 37.06 -11.22
C SER A 394 12.19 37.34 -12.68
N GLN A 395 13.47 37.28 -13.06
CA GLN A 395 13.90 37.43 -14.44
C GLN A 395 13.41 36.28 -15.31
N LEU A 396 13.37 35.06 -14.76
CA LEU A 396 12.84 33.89 -15.46
C LEU A 396 11.37 34.09 -15.86
N VAL A 397 10.52 34.62 -14.97
CA VAL A 397 9.13 34.96 -15.28
C VAL A 397 9.05 36.03 -16.38
N THR A 398 9.89 37.06 -16.31
CA THR A 398 9.93 38.10 -17.37
C THR A 398 10.34 37.52 -18.73
N HIS A 399 11.34 36.64 -18.77
CA HIS A 399 11.74 35.98 -20.02
C HIS A 399 10.68 35.02 -20.53
N TYR A 400 9.98 34.31 -19.65
CA TYR A 400 8.86 33.45 -20.00
C TYR A 400 7.71 34.22 -20.63
N GLN A 401 7.32 35.37 -20.07
CA GLN A 401 6.29 36.24 -20.67
C GLN A 401 6.68 36.67 -22.09
N LYS A 402 7.96 37.05 -22.31
CA LYS A 402 8.48 37.36 -23.65
C LYS A 402 8.39 36.15 -24.59
N VAL A 403 8.74 34.96 -24.11
CA VAL A 403 8.62 33.71 -24.89
C VAL A 403 7.16 33.43 -25.27
N MET A 404 6.21 33.65 -24.36
CA MET A 404 4.79 33.46 -24.64
C MET A 404 4.29 34.40 -25.74
N GLU A 405 4.63 35.69 -25.65
CA GLU A 405 4.22 36.72 -26.61
C GLU A 405 4.91 36.57 -27.98
N GLN A 406 6.20 36.23 -28.00
CA GLN A 406 6.99 36.21 -29.24
C GLN A 406 6.91 34.88 -29.99
N TYR A 407 6.71 33.76 -29.29
CA TYR A 407 6.80 32.44 -29.91
C TYR A 407 5.53 31.59 -29.73
N VAL A 408 4.96 31.50 -28.52
CA VAL A 408 3.86 30.56 -28.23
C VAL A 408 2.53 31.02 -28.83
N ILE A 409 2.12 32.27 -28.56
CA ILE A 409 0.86 32.83 -29.09
C ILE A 409 0.91 32.92 -30.64
N PRO A 410 1.98 33.46 -31.26
CA PRO A 410 2.09 33.49 -32.71
C PRO A 410 2.18 32.07 -33.31
N GLY A 411 2.92 31.17 -32.65
CA GLY A 411 3.09 29.78 -33.09
C GLY A 411 1.78 28.99 -33.12
N ARG A 412 0.85 29.27 -32.20
CA ARG A 412 -0.50 28.67 -32.19
C ARG A 412 -1.41 29.28 -33.26
N ALA A 413 -1.33 30.59 -33.47
CA ALA A 413 -2.18 31.31 -34.44
C ALA A 413 -1.77 31.10 -35.91
N ASP A 414 -0.54 30.62 -36.14
CA ASP A 414 0.00 30.36 -37.47
C ASP A 414 -0.66 29.16 -38.15
N SER A 415 -1.58 29.45 -39.08
CA SER A 415 -2.26 28.50 -39.95
C SER A 415 -1.66 28.45 -41.36
N SER A 416 -0.43 28.94 -41.55
CA SER A 416 0.19 28.98 -42.87
C SER A 416 0.44 27.57 -43.43
N ILE A 417 0.40 27.44 -44.76
CA ILE A 417 0.56 26.17 -45.47
C ILE A 417 1.92 25.52 -45.13
N ASN A 418 2.97 26.32 -44.94
CA ASN A 418 4.30 25.81 -44.57
C ASN A 418 4.31 25.20 -43.16
N THR A 419 3.54 25.76 -42.24
CA THR A 419 3.40 25.28 -40.85
C THR A 419 2.59 23.98 -40.80
N TRP A 420 1.57 23.86 -41.66
CA TRP A 420 0.79 22.63 -41.83
C TRP A 420 1.61 21.44 -42.35
N PHE A 421 2.58 21.68 -43.25
CA PHE A 421 3.47 20.61 -43.75
C PHE A 421 4.63 20.25 -42.81
N THR A 422 4.98 21.10 -41.85
CA THR A 422 6.20 20.95 -41.03
C THR A 422 5.95 20.64 -39.56
N ARG A 423 4.78 20.96 -39.00
CA ARG A 423 4.45 20.70 -37.58
C ARG A 423 3.55 19.48 -37.43
N TYR A 424 4.04 18.49 -36.68
CA TYR A 424 3.29 17.30 -36.30
C TYR A 424 2.24 17.63 -35.23
N GLN A 425 1.23 16.77 -35.10
CA GLN A 425 0.09 16.96 -34.19
C GLN A 425 0.53 17.20 -32.74
N ASN A 426 1.54 16.48 -32.26
CA ASN A 426 2.07 16.64 -30.90
C ASN A 426 2.69 18.03 -30.62
N VAL A 427 3.31 18.66 -31.63
CA VAL A 427 3.82 20.04 -31.51
C VAL A 427 2.65 21.03 -31.43
N HIS A 428 1.61 20.81 -32.23
CA HIS A 428 0.40 21.64 -32.17
C HIS A 428 -0.33 21.50 -30.82
N ASP A 429 -0.55 20.27 -30.36
CA ASP A 429 -1.17 19.99 -29.06
C ASP A 429 -0.36 20.61 -27.91
N TRP A 430 0.98 20.59 -28.02
CA TRP A 430 1.86 21.25 -27.07
C TRP A 430 1.66 22.77 -27.04
N TYR A 431 1.60 23.45 -28.19
CA TYR A 431 1.33 24.91 -28.25
C TYR A 431 -0.01 25.25 -27.61
N VAL A 432 -1.07 24.47 -27.89
CA VAL A 432 -2.40 24.66 -27.29
C VAL A 432 -2.34 24.50 -25.77
N CYS A 433 -1.63 23.49 -25.27
CA CYS A 433 -1.48 23.26 -23.84
C CYS A 433 -0.61 24.33 -23.16
N ALA A 434 0.44 24.80 -23.82
CA ALA A 434 1.33 25.84 -23.33
C ALA A 434 0.61 27.20 -23.21
N GLU A 435 -0.19 27.59 -24.22
CA GLU A 435 -0.97 28.83 -24.20
C GLU A 435 -2.08 28.80 -23.15
N SER A 436 -2.78 27.67 -23.04
CA SER A 436 -3.90 27.51 -22.08
C SER A 436 -3.46 27.17 -20.66
N ASN A 437 -2.16 27.11 -20.36
CA ASN A 437 -1.60 26.63 -19.08
C ASN A 437 -2.13 25.24 -18.68
N THR A 438 -2.43 24.37 -19.64
CA THR A 438 -2.92 23.00 -19.40
C THR A 438 -1.91 21.91 -19.76
N LEU A 439 -0.61 22.19 -19.57
CA LEU A 439 0.50 21.25 -19.82
C LEU A 439 0.40 19.94 -18.98
N SER A 440 -0.35 19.95 -17.89
CA SER A 440 -0.69 18.72 -17.14
C SER A 440 -1.44 17.68 -17.99
N LYS A 441 -2.18 18.09 -19.02
CA LYS A 441 -2.89 17.19 -19.96
C LYS A 441 -1.95 16.34 -20.81
N ILE A 442 -0.73 16.83 -21.07
CA ILE A 442 0.31 16.09 -21.78
C ILE A 442 1.30 15.41 -20.82
N GLY A 443 0.90 15.25 -19.54
CA GLY A 443 1.67 14.53 -18.53
C GLY A 443 2.83 15.33 -17.94
N VAL A 444 2.83 16.66 -18.08
CA VAL A 444 3.86 17.53 -17.51
C VAL A 444 3.34 18.15 -16.22
N ASN A 445 3.87 17.69 -15.09
CA ASN A 445 3.52 18.18 -13.77
C ASN A 445 4.79 18.49 -12.98
N TRP A 446 4.91 19.72 -12.51
CA TRP A 446 5.97 20.13 -11.59
C TRP A 446 5.61 19.78 -10.15
N TYR A 447 6.53 19.13 -9.44
CA TYR A 447 6.43 18.85 -8.02
C TYR A 447 7.69 19.29 -7.29
N GLU A 448 7.54 19.72 -6.04
CA GLU A 448 8.70 19.99 -5.19
C GLU A 448 9.44 18.68 -4.86
N PRO A 449 10.79 18.63 -4.93
CA PRO A 449 11.55 17.42 -4.62
C PRO A 449 11.30 16.84 -3.23
N GLU A 450 11.00 17.68 -2.25
CA GLU A 450 10.65 17.29 -0.89
C GLU A 450 9.36 16.47 -0.85
N LEU A 451 8.36 16.90 -1.63
CA LEU A 451 7.09 16.19 -1.80
C LEU A 451 7.29 14.84 -2.51
N ILE A 452 8.06 14.84 -3.61
CA ILE A 452 8.39 13.61 -4.35
C ILE A 452 9.07 12.61 -3.42
N THR A 453 10.10 13.05 -2.69
CA THR A 453 10.87 12.19 -1.78
C THR A 453 9.98 11.61 -0.70
N HIS A 454 9.13 12.42 -0.07
CA HIS A 454 8.22 11.94 0.96
C HIS A 454 7.23 10.92 0.40
N ALA A 455 6.57 11.22 -0.72
CA ALA A 455 5.58 10.34 -1.33
C ALA A 455 6.19 8.99 -1.70
N LEU A 456 7.40 8.98 -2.29
CA LEU A 456 8.10 7.76 -2.68
C LEU A 456 8.58 6.93 -1.49
N LEU A 457 8.99 7.55 -0.38
CA LEU A 457 9.34 6.82 0.84
C LEU A 457 8.12 6.21 1.54
N LYS A 458 6.95 6.83 1.38
CA LYS A 458 5.67 6.32 1.91
C LYS A 458 4.98 5.37 0.95
N TYR A 459 5.49 5.20 -0.26
CA TYR A 459 4.93 4.31 -1.27
C TYR A 459 5.15 2.84 -0.87
N LYS A 460 4.09 2.16 -0.41
CA LYS A 460 4.14 0.79 0.15
C LYS A 460 3.58 -0.29 -0.77
N GLN A 461 4.03 -0.34 -2.02
CA GLN A 461 3.64 -1.42 -2.92
C GLN A 461 4.47 -2.70 -2.81
N SER A 462 3.89 -3.78 -3.33
CA SER A 462 4.44 -5.15 -3.25
C SER A 462 5.42 -5.50 -4.36
N ALA A 463 5.44 -4.77 -5.49
CA ALA A 463 6.25 -5.14 -6.66
C ALA A 463 7.74 -4.79 -6.45
N PRO A 464 8.66 -5.78 -6.36
CA PRO A 464 10.08 -5.52 -6.11
C PRO A 464 10.75 -4.70 -7.23
N GLN A 465 10.25 -4.82 -8.46
CA GLN A 465 10.76 -4.08 -9.62
C GLN A 465 10.52 -2.58 -9.48
N ILE A 466 9.31 -2.17 -9.10
CA ILE A 466 8.96 -0.77 -8.87
C ILE A 466 9.79 -0.19 -7.73
N MET A 467 9.93 -0.95 -6.63
CA MET A 467 10.77 -0.51 -5.51
C MET A 467 12.24 -0.34 -5.93
N SER A 468 12.77 -1.16 -6.84
CA SER A 468 14.10 -0.97 -7.41
C SER A 468 14.20 0.32 -8.23
N GLN A 469 13.20 0.63 -9.06
CA GLN A 469 13.14 1.88 -9.82
C GLN A 469 13.04 3.10 -8.89
N ILE A 470 12.21 3.04 -7.85
CA ILE A 470 12.09 4.09 -6.83
C ILE A 470 13.44 4.33 -6.15
N ASN A 471 14.12 3.27 -5.71
CA ASN A 471 15.42 3.40 -5.06
C ASN A 471 16.47 4.04 -5.99
N LYS A 472 16.48 3.69 -7.28
CA LYS A 472 17.36 4.32 -8.27
C LYS A 472 17.05 5.81 -8.44
N PHE A 473 15.77 6.17 -8.54
CA PHE A 473 15.38 7.57 -8.62
C PHE A 473 15.77 8.35 -7.36
N LEU A 474 15.54 7.79 -6.17
CA LEU A 474 15.93 8.43 -4.91
C LEU A 474 17.46 8.55 -4.77
N ASP A 475 18.23 7.57 -5.27
CA ASP A 475 19.70 7.65 -5.34
C ASP A 475 20.14 8.82 -6.26
N GLU A 476 19.52 9.00 -7.43
CA GLU A 476 19.76 10.14 -8.33
C GLU A 476 19.30 11.48 -7.74
N LEU A 477 18.24 11.46 -6.92
CA LEU A 477 17.76 12.64 -6.22
C LEU A 477 18.78 13.12 -5.21
N VAL A 478 19.26 12.22 -4.37
CA VAL A 478 20.34 12.50 -3.42
C VAL A 478 21.58 12.99 -4.17
N HIS A 479 21.95 12.32 -5.26
CA HIS A 479 23.09 12.71 -6.09
C HIS A 479 22.96 14.10 -6.73
N THR A 480 21.76 14.56 -7.02
CA THR A 480 21.53 15.94 -7.49
C THR A 480 21.75 16.96 -6.37
N TYR A 481 21.21 16.67 -5.18
CA TYR A 481 21.25 17.59 -4.05
C TYR A 481 22.61 17.65 -3.36
N THR A 482 23.54 16.74 -3.68
CA THR A 482 24.96 16.79 -3.29
C THR A 482 25.79 17.71 -4.17
N GLN A 483 25.28 18.13 -5.34
CA GLN A 483 26.05 19.01 -6.22
C GLN A 483 26.08 20.45 -5.71
N ASP A 484 27.16 21.16 -5.99
CA ASP A 484 27.26 22.61 -5.77
C ASP A 484 26.64 23.35 -6.98
N SER A 485 25.31 23.41 -6.99
CA SER A 485 24.51 24.04 -8.03
C SER A 485 23.33 24.77 -7.40
N SER A 486 22.72 25.71 -8.14
CA SER A 486 21.60 26.50 -7.65
C SER A 486 20.37 25.63 -7.35
N GLU A 487 19.54 26.08 -6.41
CA GLU A 487 18.35 25.32 -5.99
C GLU A 487 17.37 25.12 -7.16
N LEU A 488 17.18 26.14 -7.99
CA LEU A 488 16.33 26.05 -9.17
C LEU A 488 16.85 25.03 -10.20
N HIS A 489 18.17 24.95 -10.39
CA HIS A 489 18.81 23.94 -11.22
C HIS A 489 18.56 22.52 -10.70
N LYS A 490 18.74 22.31 -9.40
CA LYS A 490 18.51 21.02 -8.74
C LYS A 490 17.05 20.59 -8.90
N ARG A 491 16.10 21.47 -8.60
CA ARG A 491 14.66 21.19 -8.72
C ARG A 491 14.25 20.84 -10.14
N LEU A 492 14.78 21.54 -11.14
CA LEU A 492 14.49 21.23 -12.55
C LEU A 492 15.04 19.86 -12.94
N ARG A 493 16.30 19.53 -12.58
CA ARG A 493 16.88 18.20 -12.86
C ARG A 493 16.02 17.10 -12.25
N ILE A 494 15.62 17.23 -10.99
CA ILE A 494 14.76 16.24 -10.33
C ILE A 494 13.44 16.07 -11.06
N ASN A 495 12.79 17.16 -11.46
CA ASN A 495 11.50 17.07 -12.16
C ASN A 495 11.64 16.40 -13.55
N ILE A 496 12.75 16.60 -14.26
CA ILE A 496 13.00 15.91 -15.53
C ILE A 496 13.21 14.40 -15.32
N LEU A 497 14.01 14.04 -14.31
CA LEU A 497 14.22 12.65 -13.92
C LEU A 497 12.91 12.00 -13.46
N PHE A 498 12.09 12.74 -12.71
CA PHE A 498 10.82 12.27 -12.21
C PHE A 498 9.81 12.05 -13.34
N ALA A 499 9.73 12.97 -14.31
CA ALA A 499 8.90 12.79 -15.49
C ALA A 499 9.30 11.55 -16.31
N SER A 500 10.61 11.28 -16.40
CA SER A 500 11.12 10.08 -17.06
C SER A 500 10.76 8.80 -16.28
N PHE A 501 10.97 8.83 -14.96
CA PHE A 501 10.58 7.75 -14.05
C PHE A 501 9.09 7.41 -14.13
N ILE A 502 8.22 8.43 -14.09
CA ILE A 502 6.76 8.24 -14.20
C ILE A 502 6.40 7.55 -15.51
N LYS A 503 7.00 7.95 -16.64
CA LYS A 503 6.71 7.33 -17.95
C LYS A 503 7.09 5.85 -18.02
N GLU A 504 8.05 5.40 -17.23
CA GLU A 504 8.46 3.99 -17.13
C GLU A 504 7.50 3.13 -16.28
N LEU A 505 6.65 3.76 -15.45
CA LEU A 505 5.71 3.04 -14.60
C LEU A 505 4.47 2.57 -15.38
N PRO A 506 3.82 1.46 -14.98
CA PRO A 506 2.51 1.10 -15.51
C PRO A 506 1.46 2.18 -15.26
N SER A 507 0.48 2.36 -16.14
CA SER A 507 -0.52 3.44 -16.06
C SER A 507 -1.29 3.50 -14.73
N GLN A 508 -1.58 2.34 -14.13
CA GLN A 508 -2.22 2.28 -12.81
C GLN A 508 -1.32 2.86 -11.71
N GLU A 509 -0.01 2.63 -11.82
CA GLU A 509 0.99 3.09 -10.86
C GLU A 509 1.31 4.57 -10.99
N GLN A 510 1.37 5.03 -12.25
CA GLN A 510 1.42 6.46 -12.54
C GLN A 510 0.27 7.17 -11.84
N ARG A 511 -0.96 6.69 -12.04
CA ARG A 511 -2.14 7.31 -11.44
C ARG A 511 -2.11 7.28 -9.91
N TYR A 512 -1.77 6.14 -9.32
CA TYR A 512 -1.65 6.01 -7.87
C TYR A 512 -0.67 7.06 -7.31
N LEU A 513 0.50 7.21 -7.92
CA LEU A 513 1.51 8.16 -7.45
C LEU A 513 1.07 9.61 -7.62
N HIS A 514 0.37 9.96 -8.71
CA HIS A 514 -0.21 11.29 -8.88
C HIS A 514 -1.23 11.62 -7.79
N LEU A 515 -2.14 10.68 -7.49
CA LEU A 515 -3.10 10.84 -6.40
C LEU A 515 -2.38 11.01 -5.07
N LEU A 516 -1.37 10.19 -4.80
CA LEU A 516 -0.59 10.27 -3.57
C LEU A 516 0.09 11.63 -3.40
N LEU A 517 0.68 12.18 -4.47
CA LEU A 517 1.30 13.51 -4.46
C LEU A 517 0.28 14.62 -4.18
N GLN A 518 -0.96 14.49 -4.63
CA GLN A 518 -2.03 15.46 -4.38
C GLN A 518 -2.59 15.39 -2.96
N LEU A 519 -2.41 14.28 -2.25
CA LEU A 519 -2.85 14.13 -0.86
C LEU A 519 -1.88 14.75 0.14
N TYR A 520 -0.59 14.77 -0.17
CA TYR A 520 0.41 15.35 0.71
C TYR A 520 0.51 16.88 0.52
N GLN A 521 0.37 17.64 1.61
CA GLN A 521 0.46 19.11 1.57
C GLN A 521 1.91 19.60 1.53
N LYS A 522 2.15 20.73 0.85
CA LYS A 522 3.48 21.30 0.56
C LYS A 522 4.24 21.78 1.81
N HIS A 523 3.54 22.27 2.84
CA HIS A 523 4.16 23.01 3.95
C HIS A 523 4.82 22.12 5.03
N ASP A 524 4.38 20.88 5.21
CA ASP A 524 4.92 19.97 6.24
C ASP A 524 6.21 19.23 5.81
N MET A 525 6.53 19.27 4.52
CA MET A 525 7.55 18.39 3.92
C MET A 525 8.96 18.98 3.87
N GLN A 526 9.09 20.31 3.80
CA GLN A 526 10.39 20.97 3.72
C GLN A 526 11.27 20.67 4.93
N ASN A 527 10.68 20.64 6.13
CA ASN A 527 11.38 20.34 7.37
C ASN A 527 11.86 18.88 7.48
N ASN A 528 11.29 17.98 6.69
CA ASN A 528 11.58 16.55 6.73
C ASN A 528 12.46 16.07 5.57
N PHE A 529 12.81 16.93 4.62
CA PHE A 529 13.55 16.52 3.43
C PHE A 529 14.89 15.85 3.75
N PHE A 530 15.74 16.49 4.56
CA PHE A 530 17.02 15.90 4.93
C PHE A 530 16.86 14.62 5.76
N ASN A 531 15.84 14.55 6.64
CA ASN A 531 15.53 13.34 7.40
C ASN A 531 15.13 12.18 6.48
N ASN A 532 14.32 12.47 5.46
CA ASN A 532 13.92 11.53 4.44
C ASN A 532 15.13 11.02 3.63
N CYS A 533 16.05 11.91 3.24
CA CYS A 533 17.30 11.53 2.58
C CYS A 533 18.20 10.66 3.48
N VAL A 534 18.35 11.02 4.77
CA VAL A 534 19.09 10.20 5.75
C VAL A 534 18.48 8.81 5.88
N HIS A 535 17.15 8.73 5.99
CA HIS A 535 16.43 7.46 6.08
C HIS A 535 16.65 6.61 4.83
N HIS A 536 16.57 7.20 3.63
CA HIS A 536 16.86 6.52 2.37
C HIS A 536 18.28 5.96 2.33
N ILE A 537 19.29 6.79 2.58
CA ILE A 537 20.71 6.39 2.57
C ILE A 537 20.95 5.27 3.59
N ALA A 538 20.47 5.42 4.83
CA ALA A 538 20.60 4.41 5.87
C ALA A 538 19.93 3.08 5.47
N HIS A 539 18.74 3.14 4.86
CA HIS A 539 18.05 1.96 4.35
C HIS A 539 18.87 1.28 3.23
N ARG A 540 19.42 2.03 2.28
CA ARG A 540 20.27 1.47 1.20
C ARG A 540 21.53 0.79 1.73
N LEU A 541 22.21 1.42 2.69
CA LEU A 541 23.36 0.82 3.38
C LEU A 541 22.96 -0.47 4.11
N SER A 542 21.83 -0.48 4.80
CA SER A 542 21.32 -1.68 5.49
C SER A 542 21.03 -2.83 4.53
N GLN A 543 20.43 -2.56 3.37
CA GLN A 543 20.14 -3.58 2.35
C GLN A 543 21.43 -4.25 1.86
N MET A 544 22.50 -3.49 1.66
CA MET A 544 23.81 -4.03 1.28
C MET A 544 24.38 -4.98 2.34
N GLY A 545 24.11 -4.71 3.62
CA GLY A 545 24.48 -5.57 4.74
C GLY A 545 23.60 -6.81 4.94
N THR A 546 22.54 -6.98 4.14
CA THR A 546 21.63 -8.15 4.21
C THR A 546 21.78 -9.11 3.02
N ALA A 547 22.73 -8.88 2.11
CA ALA A 547 22.89 -9.70 0.92
C ALA A 547 23.17 -11.17 1.29
N LYS A 548 22.28 -12.06 0.83
CA LYS A 548 22.45 -13.52 0.88
C LYS A 548 23.63 -13.90 -0.01
N ASP A 549 24.67 -14.50 0.58
CA ASP A 549 25.64 -15.25 -0.21
C ASP A 549 24.91 -16.37 -0.96
N GLY A 550 24.91 -16.29 -2.29
CA GLY A 550 24.37 -17.31 -3.19
C GLY A 550 25.25 -18.55 -3.29
N GLY A 551 25.88 -18.97 -2.19
CA GLY A 551 26.85 -20.06 -2.17
C GLY A 551 26.69 -20.92 -0.93
N ALA A 552 26.17 -22.13 -1.14
CA ALA A 552 26.09 -23.27 -0.22
C ALA A 552 25.39 -23.04 1.14
N ILE A 553 24.65 -24.05 1.59
CA ILE A 553 23.99 -24.09 2.90
C ILE A 553 25.08 -24.03 3.98
N GLN A 554 25.34 -22.84 4.52
CA GLN A 554 26.13 -22.69 5.74
C GLN A 554 25.17 -22.77 6.93
N PHE A 555 25.26 -23.87 7.68
CA PHE A 555 24.40 -24.16 8.83
C PHE A 555 24.61 -23.19 10.02
N PHE A 556 25.64 -22.32 9.98
CA PHE A 556 25.96 -21.35 11.03
C PHE A 556 26.56 -20.05 10.47
N SER A 557 25.95 -19.42 9.46
CA SER A 557 26.27 -18.02 9.20
C SER A 557 25.44 -17.14 10.14
N ASP A 558 26.09 -16.59 11.16
CA ASP A 558 25.58 -15.42 11.87
C ASP A 558 25.36 -14.32 10.81
N MET A 559 24.13 -14.20 10.30
CA MET A 559 23.74 -13.04 9.51
C MET A 559 23.81 -11.83 10.44
N ARG A 560 24.99 -11.20 10.52
CA ARG A 560 25.17 -9.92 11.18
C ARG A 560 24.50 -8.86 10.33
N ARG A 561 23.18 -8.71 10.52
CA ARG A 561 22.44 -7.57 9.98
C ARG A 561 23.06 -6.30 10.53
N VAL A 562 23.39 -5.38 9.65
CA VAL A 562 23.78 -4.04 10.03
C VAL A 562 22.60 -3.40 10.77
N ASP A 563 22.83 -3.03 12.03
CA ASP A 563 21.82 -2.39 12.86
C ASP A 563 21.58 -0.96 12.36
N VAL A 564 20.44 -0.75 11.71
CA VAL A 564 20.04 0.55 11.13
C VAL A 564 19.95 1.63 12.21
N ALA A 565 19.64 1.27 13.46
CA ALA A 565 19.60 2.23 14.56
C ALA A 565 20.99 2.84 14.83
N LYS A 566 22.07 2.08 14.58
CA LYS A 566 23.45 2.56 14.69
C LYS A 566 23.87 3.46 13.54
N LEU A 567 23.10 3.54 12.45
CA LEU A 567 23.38 4.41 11.29
C LEU A 567 22.68 5.78 11.38
N ASN A 568 22.04 6.12 12.50
CA ASN A 568 21.30 7.38 12.61
C ASN A 568 22.23 8.62 12.56
N ILE A 569 21.86 9.63 11.78
CA ILE A 569 22.61 10.89 11.62
C ILE A 569 21.69 12.05 11.98
N SER A 570 22.18 12.97 12.82
CA SER A 570 21.45 14.20 13.14
C SER A 570 21.44 15.14 11.93
N THR A 571 20.26 15.65 11.60
CA THR A 571 20.04 16.64 10.53
C THR A 571 19.92 18.08 11.07
N VAL A 572 20.02 18.25 12.39
CA VAL A 572 19.85 19.56 13.05
C VAL A 572 20.97 20.50 12.59
N GLY A 573 20.59 21.63 11.98
CA GLY A 573 21.53 22.65 11.49
C GLY A 573 22.24 22.31 10.17
N VAL A 574 21.82 21.24 9.48
CA VAL A 574 22.41 20.87 8.18
C VAL A 574 21.84 21.76 7.07
N ALA A 575 22.72 22.48 6.37
CA ALA A 575 22.37 23.28 5.19
C ALA A 575 22.55 22.53 3.85
N HIS A 576 23.43 21.52 3.80
CA HIS A 576 23.80 20.84 2.56
C HIS A 576 23.88 19.32 2.72
N LEU A 577 23.33 18.59 1.75
CA LEU A 577 23.28 17.11 1.77
C LEU A 577 24.67 16.46 1.74
N ASN A 578 25.69 17.13 1.20
CA ASN A 578 27.08 16.65 1.25
C ASN A 578 27.57 16.40 2.68
N THR A 579 27.19 17.26 3.63
CA THR A 579 27.59 17.12 5.03
C THR A 579 27.02 15.83 5.65
N ILE A 580 25.81 15.43 5.25
CA ILE A 580 25.18 14.17 5.66
C ILE A 580 25.94 12.98 5.09
N ILE A 581 26.33 13.03 3.81
CA ILE A 581 27.12 11.96 3.20
C ILE A 581 28.48 11.83 3.88
N ASP A 582 29.15 12.94 4.17
CA ASP A 582 30.45 12.90 4.85
C ASP A 582 30.32 12.42 6.30
N ALA A 583 29.20 12.71 6.97
CA ALA A 583 28.86 12.12 8.25
C ALA A 583 28.65 10.60 8.14
N PHE A 584 27.99 10.09 7.10
CA PHE A 584 27.90 8.64 6.85
C PHE A 584 29.27 8.02 6.60
N LYS A 585 30.10 8.64 5.74
CA LYS A 585 31.47 8.17 5.47
C LYS A 585 32.30 8.10 6.75
N SER A 586 32.24 9.13 7.59
CA SER A 586 32.95 9.17 8.87
C SER A 586 32.44 8.10 9.84
N LYS A 587 31.12 7.88 9.88
CA LYS A 587 30.50 6.88 10.74
C LYS A 587 30.85 5.45 10.36
N LEU A 588 31.07 5.15 9.07
CA LEU A 588 31.53 3.82 8.62
C LEU A 588 32.90 3.42 9.21
N TYR A 589 33.73 4.38 9.60
CA TYR A 589 35.04 4.14 10.23
C TYR A 589 35.07 4.48 11.72
N SER A 590 33.92 4.78 12.32
CA SER A 590 33.82 5.05 13.75
C SER A 590 34.07 3.77 14.56
N PRO A 591 34.79 3.83 15.69
CA PRO A 591 34.96 2.69 16.59
C PRO A 591 33.61 2.11 17.09
N ASP A 592 32.55 2.93 17.10
CA ASP A 592 31.22 2.53 17.56
C ASP A 592 30.42 1.72 16.51
N PHE A 593 30.93 1.62 15.27
CA PHE A 593 30.28 0.94 14.16
C PHE A 593 31.22 -0.05 13.47
N THR A 594 31.29 -1.26 14.01
CA THR A 594 32.10 -2.35 13.45
C THR A 594 31.38 -3.10 12.34
N VAL A 595 31.89 -3.02 11.11
CA VAL A 595 31.42 -3.76 9.93
C VAL A 595 32.60 -4.48 9.27
N GLU A 596 32.34 -5.61 8.60
CA GLU A 596 33.37 -6.33 7.85
C GLU A 596 34.01 -5.40 6.78
N PRO A 597 35.35 -5.40 6.62
CA PRO A 597 36.04 -4.50 5.69
C PRO A 597 35.49 -4.52 4.26
N LYS A 598 35.19 -5.70 3.72
CA LYS A 598 34.61 -5.85 2.37
C LYS A 598 33.24 -5.19 2.23
N LEU A 599 32.42 -5.26 3.28
CA LEU A 599 31.10 -4.64 3.28
C LEU A 599 31.22 -3.12 3.48
N ALA A 600 32.15 -2.67 4.33
CA ALA A 600 32.48 -1.26 4.47
C ALA A 600 32.96 -0.64 3.14
N ASP A 601 33.79 -1.34 2.37
CA ASP A 601 34.24 -0.91 1.03
C ASP A 601 33.07 -0.79 0.04
N LYS A 602 32.15 -1.76 0.04
CA LYS A 602 30.93 -1.68 -0.78
C LYS A 602 30.06 -0.49 -0.40
N MET A 603 29.83 -0.27 0.89
CA MET A 603 29.10 0.89 1.41
C MET A 603 29.78 2.21 1.04
N MET A 604 31.10 2.29 1.17
CA MET A 604 31.89 3.46 0.79
C MET A 604 31.83 3.74 -0.71
N THR A 605 31.87 2.68 -1.54
CA THR A 605 31.72 2.79 -3.00
C THR A 605 30.35 3.37 -3.36
N TYR A 606 29.29 2.92 -2.69
CA TYR A 606 27.96 3.50 -2.85
C TYR A 606 27.93 4.98 -2.46
N LEU A 607 28.41 5.35 -1.26
CA LEU A 607 28.43 6.75 -0.80
C LEU A 607 29.23 7.66 -1.75
N ARG A 608 30.34 7.15 -2.32
CA ARG A 608 31.10 7.88 -3.35
C ARG A 608 30.31 8.02 -4.66
N SER A 609 29.57 6.99 -5.05
CA SER A 609 28.78 7.01 -6.30
C SER A 609 27.66 8.06 -6.29
N ILE A 610 27.01 8.25 -5.13
CA ILE A 610 25.94 9.23 -4.95
C ILE A 610 26.45 10.64 -4.60
N SER A 611 27.77 10.83 -4.43
CA SER A 611 28.38 12.13 -4.12
C SER A 611 29.38 12.60 -5.17
N ARG A 612 29.51 11.89 -6.30
CA ARG A 612 30.44 12.26 -7.38
C ARG A 612 29.95 13.51 -8.13
N PRO A 613 30.82 14.30 -8.77
CA PRO A 613 30.39 15.39 -9.64
C PRO A 613 29.51 14.89 -10.79
N ILE A 614 28.42 15.62 -11.10
CA ILE A 614 27.62 15.41 -12.31
C ILE A 614 28.23 16.22 -13.45
N LEU A 615 28.72 15.52 -14.47
CA LEU A 615 29.30 16.15 -15.66
C LEU A 615 28.21 16.69 -16.57
N THR A 616 28.43 17.86 -17.14
CA THR A 616 27.58 18.43 -18.18
C THR A 616 27.66 17.64 -19.48
N THR A 617 26.69 17.80 -20.38
CA THR A 617 26.71 17.13 -21.70
C THR A 617 27.99 17.45 -22.48
N LYS A 618 28.49 18.69 -22.40
CA LYS A 618 29.74 19.11 -23.02
C LYS A 618 30.94 18.39 -22.40
N GLU A 619 31.05 18.36 -21.07
CA GLU A 619 32.12 17.64 -20.38
C GLU A 619 32.06 16.13 -20.67
N HIS A 620 30.87 15.57 -20.86
CA HIS A 620 30.71 14.18 -21.28
C HIS A 620 31.18 13.94 -22.72
N GLU A 621 30.91 14.87 -23.64
CA GLU A 621 31.42 14.82 -25.01
C GLU A 621 32.94 14.97 -25.05
N ASP A 622 33.49 15.90 -24.26
CA ASP A 622 34.94 16.13 -24.11
C ASP A 622 35.64 14.94 -23.44
N ALA A 623 35.02 14.32 -22.44
CA ALA A 623 35.56 13.10 -21.82
C ALA A 623 35.55 11.91 -22.79
N LYS A 624 34.51 11.78 -23.64
CA LYS A 624 34.45 10.73 -24.67
C LYS A 624 35.45 10.97 -25.80
N SER A 625 35.62 12.21 -26.25
CA SER A 625 36.61 12.56 -27.28
C SER A 625 38.03 12.33 -26.77
N ASN A 626 38.32 12.68 -25.51
CA ASN A 626 39.61 12.41 -24.87
C ASN A 626 39.85 10.92 -24.56
N ALA A 627 38.82 10.14 -24.23
CA ALA A 627 38.94 8.69 -24.01
C ALA A 627 39.22 7.90 -25.30
N ASN A 628 38.75 8.42 -26.45
CA ASN A 628 39.02 7.84 -27.76
C ASN A 628 40.32 8.35 -28.40
N ALA A 629 41.00 9.32 -27.78
CA ALA A 629 42.30 9.86 -28.21
C ALA A 629 43.47 9.03 -27.63
N LEU A 630 43.39 7.69 -27.73
CA LEU A 630 44.57 6.84 -27.68
C LEU A 630 44.99 6.58 -29.13
N ASP A 631 45.76 7.51 -29.68
CA ASP A 631 46.52 7.26 -30.89
C ASP A 631 47.46 6.06 -30.64
N TYR A 632 47.69 5.24 -31.68
CA TYR A 632 48.39 3.95 -31.63
C TYR A 632 49.87 4.04 -31.14
N LEU A 633 50.33 5.26 -30.79
CA LEU A 633 51.69 5.61 -30.42
C LEU A 633 51.82 6.42 -29.11
N GLY A 634 50.74 6.67 -28.36
CA GLY A 634 50.83 7.08 -26.95
C GLY A 634 51.63 8.37 -26.65
N ALA A 635 51.36 9.47 -27.36
CA ALA A 635 51.87 10.79 -26.98
C ALA A 635 50.72 11.80 -26.77
N PRO A 636 50.76 12.65 -25.73
CA PRO A 636 49.73 13.65 -25.47
C PRO A 636 49.84 14.79 -26.48
N THR A 637 48.72 15.14 -27.12
CA THR A 637 48.53 16.41 -27.83
C THR A 637 48.12 17.51 -26.89
#